data_AF-A0A398B735-F1
#
_entry.id   AF-A0A398B735-F1
#
_cell.length_a   1.000
_cell.length_b   1.000
_cell.length_c   1.000
_cell.angle_alpha   90.00
_cell.angle_beta   90.00
_cell.angle_gamma   90.00
#
_symmetry.space_group_name_H-M   'P 1'
#
loop_
_entity.id
_entity.type
_entity.pdbx_description
1 polymer ?
#
loop_
_entity_poly.entity_id
_entity_poly.type
_entity_poly.pdbx_seq_one_letter_code
_entity_poly.pdbx_strand_id
1 'polypeptide(L)' 'MKQKRYNQEFKETIVNLNRSGTPVNQLSYKYGVSEVTIYKKIKLHSPIEGSNQMTPADISEIQKENLRLKQEV' A
#
# COMPACT_ATOMS: atom_id res chain seq x y z
N MET A 1 4.26 9.95 20.85
CA MET A 1 5.13 10.05 19.66
C MET A 1 4.30 10.58 18.49
N LYS A 2 4.71 11.66 17.81
CA LYS A 2 3.99 12.22 16.65
C LYS A 2 4.18 11.26 15.47
N GLN A 3 3.11 10.64 14.99
CA GLN A 3 3.18 9.83 13.77
C GLN A 3 3.56 10.74 12.60
N LYS A 4 4.74 10.52 11.99
CA LYS A 4 5.09 11.17 10.73
C LYS A 4 4.08 10.71 9.67
N ARG A 5 3.18 11.60 9.26
CA ARG A 5 2.24 11.32 8.18
C ARG A 5 2.96 11.52 6.86
N TYR A 6 3.41 10.43 6.25
CA TYR A 6 3.91 10.46 4.89
C TYR A 6 2.74 10.70 3.91
N ASN A 7 2.97 11.53 2.90
CA ASN A 7 1.99 11.78 1.84
C ASN A 7 1.77 10.49 1.01
N GLN A 8 0.69 10.45 0.24
CA GLN A 8 0.30 9.27 -0.53
C GLN A 8 1.32 8.96 -1.64
N GLU A 9 1.80 9.99 -2.33
CA GLU A 9 2.82 9.92 -3.38
C GLU A 9 4.13 9.25 -2.91
N PHE A 10 4.58 9.55 -1.69
CA PHE A 10 5.76 8.94 -1.09
C PHE A 10 5.56 7.44 -0.86
N LYS A 11 4.36 7.04 -0.44
CA LYS A 11 4.03 5.64 -0.21
C LYS A 11 4.02 4.84 -1.52
N GLU A 12 3.49 5.44 -2.59
CA GLU A 12 3.47 4.84 -3.93
C GLU A 12 4.89 4.74 -4.51
N THR A 13 5.70 5.77 -4.31
CA THR A 13 7.11 5.78 -4.72
C THR A 13 7.89 4.59 -4.14
N ILE A 14 7.72 4.29 -2.85
CA ILE A 14 8.41 3.15 -2.21
C ILE A 14 7.99 1.81 -2.84
N VAL A 15 6.70 1.63 -3.13
CA VAL A 15 6.18 0.41 -3.75
C VAL A 15 6.72 0.26 -5.18
N ASN A 16 6.75 1.34 -5.95
CA ASN A 16 7.26 1.34 -7.32
C ASN A 16 8.76 1.05 -7.38
N LEU A 17 9.56 1.65 -6.50
CA LEU A 17 11.00 1.39 -6.42
C LEU A 17 11.31 -0.05 -6.01
N ASN A 18 10.49 -0.65 -5.12
CA ASN A 18 10.65 -2.06 -4.78
C ASN A 18 10.32 -2.96 -6.00
N ARG A 19 9.25 -2.65 -6.73
CA ARG A 19 8.88 -3.38 -7.97
C ARG A 19 9.94 -3.26 -9.06
N SER A 20 10.69 -2.15 -9.11
CA SER A 20 11.81 -1.96 -10.04
C SER A 20 13.10 -2.66 -9.61
N GLY A 21 13.08 -3.46 -8.52
CA GLY A 21 14.22 -4.23 -8.04
C GLY A 21 15.05 -3.57 -6.95
N THR A 22 14.62 -2.43 -6.39
CA THR A 22 15.32 -1.81 -5.24
C THR A 22 15.06 -2.63 -3.98
N PRO A 23 16.09 -3.08 -3.25
CA PRO A 23 15.89 -3.91 -2.06
C PRO A 23 15.34 -3.08 -0.89
N VAL A 24 14.54 -3.74 -0.04
CA VAL A 24 13.82 -3.12 1.08
C VAL A 24 14.76 -2.44 2.09
N ASN A 25 15.93 -3.02 2.36
CA ASN A 25 16.94 -2.43 3.26
C ASN A 25 17.45 -1.07 2.75
N GLN A 26 17.67 -0.94 1.44
CA GLN A 26 18.11 0.30 0.81
C GLN A 26 17.01 1.36 0.82
N LEU A 27 15.76 0.96 0.60
CA LEU A 27 14.60 1.84 0.74
C LEU A 27 14.44 2.32 2.19
N SER A 28 14.61 1.43 3.16
CA SER A 28 14.55 1.74 4.58
C SER A 28 15.61 2.76 4.98
N TYR A 29 16.86 2.53 4.55
CA TYR A 29 17.99 3.44 4.80
C TYR A 29 17.78 4.80 4.14
N LYS A 30 17.40 4.84 2.85
CA LYS A 30 17.28 6.08 2.08
C LYS A 30 16.12 6.97 2.53
N TYR A 31 14.99 6.36 2.89
CA TYR A 31 13.75 7.09 3.16
C TYR A 31 13.38 7.14 4.65
N GLY A 32 14.16 6.49 5.52
CA GLY A 32 13.94 6.47 6.97
C GLY A 32 12.61 5.80 7.35
N VAL A 33 12.17 4.82 6.56
CA VAL A 33 10.93 4.06 6.77
C VAL A 33 11.30 2.66 7.23
N SER A 34 10.67 2.16 8.28
CA SER A 34 10.98 0.80 8.74
C SER A 34 10.68 -0.24 7.65
N GLU A 35 11.55 -1.24 7.52
CA GLU A 35 11.36 -2.35 6.58
C GLU A 35 9.98 -3.00 6.74
N VAL A 36 9.51 -3.17 7.98
CA VAL A 36 8.17 -3.69 8.29
C VAL A 36 7.06 -2.87 7.63
N THR A 37 7.20 -1.54 7.61
CA THR A 37 6.22 -0.66 6.96
C THR A 37 6.27 -0.82 5.44
N ILE A 38 7.47 -0.95 4.88
CA ILE A 38 7.68 -1.18 3.45
C ILE A 38 7.05 -2.51 3.02
N TYR A 39 7.31 -3.60 3.75
CA TYR A 39 6.69 -4.91 3.50
C TYR A 39 5.17 -4.88 3.60
N LYS A 40 4.60 -4.21 4.61
CA LYS A 40 3.14 -4.02 4.71
C LYS A 40 2.56 -3.33 3.48
N LYS A 41 3.26 -2.32 2.97
CA LYS A 41 2.82 -1.56 1.80
C LYS A 41 2.94 -2.37 0.51
N ILE A 42 4.04 -3.09 0.33
CA ILE A 42 4.21 -4.04 -0.78
C ILE A 42 3.07 -5.07 -0.76
N LYS A 43 2.77 -5.67 0.39
CA LYS A 43 1.69 -6.64 0.53
C LYS A 43 0.30 -6.06 0.20
N LEU A 44 0.02 -4.84 0.65
CA LEU A 44 -1.25 -4.15 0.37
C LEU A 44 -1.44 -3.84 -1.13
N HIS A 45 -0.34 -3.58 -1.84
CA HIS A 45 -0.36 -3.23 -3.25
C HIS A 45 0.05 -4.41 -4.15
N SER A 46 0.31 -5.59 -3.60
CA SER A 46 0.55 -6.78 -4.40
C SER A 46 -0.79 -7.29 -4.92
N PRO A 47 -0.88 -7.74 -6.19
CA PRO A 47 -2.06 -8.44 -6.65
C PRO A 47 -2.32 -9.65 -5.75
N ILE A 48 -3.61 -9.93 -5.51
CA ILE A 48 -4.04 -11.11 -4.76
C ILE A 48 -3.79 -12.33 -5.64
N GLU A 49 -3.15 -13.37 -5.09
CA GLU A 49 -2.90 -14.61 -5.83
C GLU A 49 -4.22 -15.16 -6.40
N GLY A 50 -4.23 -15.44 -7.71
CA GLY A 50 -5.41 -15.93 -8.43
C GLY A 50 -6.33 -14.85 -9.00
N SER A 51 -6.11 -13.57 -8.70
CA SER A 51 -6.80 -12.44 -9.37
C SER A 51 -5.77 -11.61 -10.12
N ASN A 52 -5.85 -11.60 -11.45
CA ASN A 52 -4.79 -11.02 -12.27
C ASN A 52 -4.70 -9.48 -12.17
N GLN A 53 -5.62 -8.80 -11.45
CA GLN A 53 -5.73 -7.35 -11.46
C GLN A 53 -6.26 -6.70 -10.17
N MET A 54 -6.70 -7.45 -9.16
CA MET A 54 -7.30 -6.84 -7.96
C MET A 54 -6.31 -6.85 -6.79
N THR A 55 -6.06 -5.67 -6.22
CA THR A 55 -5.26 -5.53 -5.00
C THR A 55 -6.17 -5.52 -3.77
N PRO A 56 -5.66 -5.86 -2.57
CA PRO A 56 -6.42 -5.71 -1.33
C PRO A 56 -6.90 -4.28 -1.06
N ALA A 57 -6.19 -3.26 -1.57
CA ALA A 57 -6.63 -1.88 -1.47
C ALA A 57 -7.93 -1.63 -2.26
N ASP A 58 -8.03 -2.17 -3.48
CA ASP A 58 -9.22 -2.02 -4.35
C ASP A 58 -10.44 -2.70 -3.71
N ILE A 59 -10.25 -3.86 -3.07
CA ILE A 59 -11.31 -4.54 -2.29
C ILE A 59 -11.81 -3.63 -1.18
N SER A 60 -10.91 -2.99 -0.44
CA SER A 60 -11.30 -2.13 0.67
C SER A 60 -12.09 -0.91 0.20
N GLU A 61 -11.77 -0.36 -0.97
CA GLU A 61 -12.52 0.76 -1.55
C GLU A 61 -13.91 0.30 -2.03
N ILE A 62 -14.00 -0.84 -2.72
CA ILE A 62 -15.28 -1.42 -3.15
C ILE A 62 -16.17 -1.75 -1.93
N GLN A 63 -15.60 -2.31 -0.87
CA GLN A 63 -16.35 -2.60 0.37
C GLN A 63 -16.88 -1.32 1.02
N LYS A 64 -16.07 -0.26 1.04
CA LYS A 64 -16.47 1.04 1.58
C LYS A 64 -17.62 1.66 0.77
N GLU A 65 -17.54 1.59 -0.55
CA GLU A 65 -18.58 2.10 -1.44
C GLU A 65 -19.89 1.30 -1.32
N ASN A 66 -19.81 -0.03 -1.24
CA ASN A 66 -20.97 -0.89 -0.98
C ASN A 66 -21.66 -0.58 0.35
N LEU A 67 -20.89 -0.22 1.39
CA LEU A 67 -21.45 0.15 2.68
C LEU A 67 -22.21 1.48 2.62
N ARG A 68 -21.68 2.46 1.88
CA ARG A 68 -22.34 3.75 1.64
C ARG A 68 -23.69 3.55 0.94
N LEU A 69 -23.70 2.80 -0.16
CA LEU A 69 -24.90 2.53 -0.95
C LEU A 69 -25.99 1.81 -0.16
N LYS A 70 -25.62 0.87 0.73
CA LYS A 70 -26.59 0.17 1.60
C LYS A 70 -27.24 1.07 2.67
N GLN A 71 -26.64 2.21 2.99
CA GLN A 71 -27.21 3.17 3.94
C GLN A 71 -28.12 4.20 3.26
N GLU A 72 -28.07 4.30 1.93
CA GLU A 72 -28.92 5.17 1.11
C GLU A 72 -30.24 4.48 0.67
N VAL A 73 -30.49 3.23 1.13
CA VAL A 73 -31.70 2.42 0.92
C VAL A 73 -32.42 2.20 2.24
#